data_AF-A0AA86MZ11-F1
#
_entry.id   AF-A0AA86MZ11-F1
#
_cell.length_a   1.000
_cell.length_b   1.000
_cell.length_c   1.000
_cell.angle_alpha   90.00
_cell.angle_beta   90.00
_cell.angle_gamma   90.00
#
_symmetry.space_group_name_H-M   'P 1'
#
loop_
_entity.id
_entity.type
_entity.pdbx_description
1 polymer ?
#
loop_
_entity_poly.entity_id
_entity_poly.type
_entity_poly.pdbx_seq_one_letter_code
_entity_poly.pdbx_strand_id
1 'polypeptide(L)'
;MKPDRIDLMGRRLLHSMDEIGSRIRGMVFVGIMIGAVTVGAAFFVPPVIASHQGHESHAGEDSHDVAGTGHPIPGASFQVFIAKGKETAESAALEQTQADEAIKTVVDALSFMIQHRTDYPRFDESVTRNLLEQVVVEPKVVNREGKEFPFLVARTNEPGRVRLLISASSLKDKGYLGHPEQLVPVLAREFQWVVSKADTAPKSNTVSLERDLKHAPIRTNREIGELSAEERARLLQQLFGSYLTTVDDQKSLEGQPFYEVGTTKLVQPAQPDSTIKLYDIRIREALQTIVRDPSFEQQTPKAVRSLLNGKIWNVSFVKIDQRDWATRTRVLPEEQSVLVGERERSVQPAKILVNTYRTAAPDDPFYADTKGLPMGALSADQLARVIALEIERNIVEKSMKGHVAQDENKGGTKE
;
A
#
# COMPACT_ATOMS: atom_id res chain seq x y z
N MET A 1 36.61 -62.78 36.30
CA MET A 1 37.96 -62.30 35.93
C MET A 1 37.86 -60.86 35.46
N LYS A 2 38.98 -60.11 35.52
CA LYS A 2 39.23 -58.76 34.96
C LYS A 2 40.64 -58.82 34.31
N PRO A 3 41.16 -57.79 33.61
CA PRO A 3 40.54 -56.51 33.20
C PRO A 3 39.66 -56.72 31.95
N ASP A 4 39.36 -55.81 31.00
CA ASP A 4 39.71 -54.41 30.67
C ASP A 4 38.50 -53.81 29.86
N ARG A 5 38.40 -52.60 29.28
CA ARG A 5 39.32 -51.45 29.08
C ARG A 5 38.53 -50.12 28.91
N ILE A 6 39.25 -48.99 28.92
CA ILE A 6 39.10 -47.69 28.17
C ILE A 6 37.78 -47.47 27.38
N ASP A 7 37.07 -46.33 27.48
CA ASP A 7 37.29 -45.18 28.38
C ASP A 7 36.06 -44.31 28.68
N LEU A 8 36.27 -43.38 29.61
CA LEU A 8 35.46 -42.22 29.98
C LEU A 8 35.06 -41.33 28.79
N MET A 9 33.80 -40.88 28.78
CA MET A 9 33.50 -39.47 29.10
C MET A 9 32.00 -39.25 29.32
N GLY A 10 31.58 -38.95 30.55
CA GLY A 10 30.22 -38.53 30.85
C GLY A 10 29.77 -38.77 32.30
N ARG A 11 29.20 -37.72 32.91
CA ARG A 11 28.50 -37.74 34.21
C ARG A 11 29.35 -38.07 35.46
N ARG A 12 30.06 -37.06 35.99
CA ARG A 12 29.92 -36.57 37.38
C ARG A 12 30.87 -35.39 37.64
N LEU A 13 30.30 -34.20 37.83
CA LEU A 13 30.85 -33.11 38.66
C LEU A 13 29.77 -32.04 38.86
N LEU A 14 28.76 -32.41 39.65
CA LEU A 14 27.87 -31.48 40.36
C LEU A 14 28.10 -31.72 41.85
N HIS A 15 28.00 -30.66 42.65
CA HIS A 15 28.41 -30.57 44.06
C HIS A 15 29.92 -30.72 44.34
N SER A 16 30.60 -29.58 44.40
CA SER A 16 31.38 -29.23 45.60
C SER A 16 31.32 -27.73 45.86
N MET A 17 31.01 -27.42 47.11
CA MET A 17 31.13 -26.19 47.90
C MET A 17 32.22 -25.20 47.42
N ASP A 18 31.98 -23.89 47.35
CA ASP A 18 31.67 -22.90 48.42
C ASP A 18 32.89 -22.39 49.21
N GLU A 19 32.76 -21.15 49.71
CA GLU A 19 33.68 -20.37 50.56
C GLU A 19 34.92 -19.68 49.94
N ILE A 20 35.40 -18.68 50.69
CA ILE A 20 36.53 -17.75 50.44
C ILE A 20 36.31 -16.73 49.28
N GLY A 21 36.37 -15.41 49.49
CA GLY A 21 36.54 -14.69 50.77
C GLY A 21 37.05 -13.25 50.62
N SER A 22 36.14 -12.27 50.55
CA SER A 22 36.30 -10.90 51.08
C SER A 22 37.59 -10.07 50.80
N ARG A 23 37.40 -8.97 50.03
CA ARG A 23 38.12 -7.66 50.12
C ARG A 23 39.61 -7.60 49.73
N ILE A 24 39.93 -6.75 48.76
CA ILE A 24 40.75 -5.54 48.99
C ILE A 24 40.66 -4.54 47.81
N ARG A 25 40.56 -3.26 48.20
CA ARG A 25 40.75 -2.00 47.46
C ARG A 25 42.04 -2.01 46.59
N GLY A 26 42.19 -1.30 45.47
CA GLY A 26 41.31 -0.33 44.80
C GLY A 26 42.05 0.96 44.41
N MET A 27 42.25 1.20 43.11
CA MET A 27 42.60 2.48 42.45
C MET A 27 41.96 2.42 41.05
N VAL A 28 41.07 3.34 40.67
CA VAL A 28 41.36 4.70 40.18
C VAL A 28 42.23 4.68 38.91
N PHE A 29 41.56 4.77 37.77
CA PHE A 29 42.03 5.65 36.68
C PHE A 29 40.84 6.32 36.02
N VAL A 30 40.98 7.62 35.71
CA VAL A 30 39.95 8.43 35.05
C VAL A 30 40.25 8.49 33.56
N GLY A 31 39.24 8.24 32.73
CA GLY A 31 39.32 8.34 31.27
C GLY A 31 38.04 8.97 30.72
N ILE A 32 38.04 10.28 30.53
CA ILE A 32 36.91 11.04 30.01
C ILE A 32 36.79 10.79 28.50
N MET A 33 35.61 10.42 28.03
CA MET A 33 35.18 10.69 26.65
C MET A 33 33.80 11.35 26.65
N ILE A 34 33.68 12.41 25.88
CA ILE A 34 32.48 13.26 25.75
C ILE A 34 31.66 12.72 24.58
N GLY A 35 30.35 12.51 24.77
CA GLY A 35 29.44 12.01 23.73
C GLY A 35 28.00 12.36 24.06
N ALA A 36 27.41 13.27 23.27
CA ALA A 36 26.13 13.94 23.51
C ALA A 36 24.97 13.03 23.98
N VAL A 37 24.28 13.45 25.05
CA VAL A 37 22.92 12.98 25.35
C VAL A 37 21.94 13.71 24.43
N THR A 38 21.64 13.12 23.28
CA THR A 38 20.52 13.54 22.43
C THR A 38 19.21 13.08 23.07
N VAL A 39 18.52 14.01 23.74
CA VAL A 39 17.12 13.80 24.17
C VAL A 39 16.25 13.75 22.92
N GLY A 40 16.04 12.54 22.39
CA GLY A 40 15.16 12.30 21.25
C GLY A 40 13.71 12.58 21.63
N ALA A 41 13.24 13.81 21.37
CA ALA A 41 11.82 14.13 21.43
C ALA A 41 11.08 13.29 20.39
N ALA A 42 10.35 12.28 20.85
CA ALA A 42 9.54 11.42 20.00
C ALA A 42 8.33 12.23 19.50
N PHE A 43 8.48 12.86 18.33
CA PHE A 43 7.37 13.46 17.61
C PHE A 43 6.39 12.36 17.18
N PHE A 44 5.32 12.19 17.96
CA PHE A 44 4.19 11.33 17.63
C PHE A 44 3.42 11.93 16.45
N VAL A 45 3.91 11.69 15.23
CA VAL A 45 3.15 11.95 14.00
C VAL A 45 1.94 11.02 13.98
N PRO A 46 0.69 11.54 13.96
CA PRO A 46 -0.49 10.69 13.97
C PRO A 46 -0.61 9.93 12.64
N PRO A 47 -1.21 8.71 12.64
CA PRO A 47 -1.30 7.87 11.44
C PRO A 47 -2.21 8.49 10.38
N VAL A 48 -1.62 9.11 9.36
CA VAL A 48 -2.36 9.63 8.20
C VAL A 48 -2.66 8.49 7.23
N ILE A 49 -3.91 8.05 7.22
CA ILE A 49 -4.40 7.08 6.23
C ILE A 49 -4.32 7.69 4.83
N ALA A 50 -3.64 7.01 3.89
CA ALA A 50 -3.51 7.45 2.51
C ALA A 50 -4.88 7.50 1.81
N SER A 51 -5.35 8.70 1.45
CA SER A 51 -6.76 8.95 1.14
C SER A 51 -7.14 8.74 -0.34
N HIS A 52 -6.41 7.92 -1.10
CA HIS A 52 -6.58 7.82 -2.55
C HIS A 52 -6.82 6.39 -3.08
N GLN A 53 -8.09 6.01 -3.07
CA GLN A 53 -8.66 4.93 -3.90
C GLN A 53 -9.52 5.55 -5.03
N GLY A 54 -9.89 4.75 -6.03
CA GLY A 54 -10.65 5.19 -7.21
C GLY A 54 -9.80 5.48 -8.46
N HIS A 55 -10.41 5.30 -9.63
CA HIS A 55 -9.82 5.57 -10.95
C HIS A 55 -10.87 6.20 -11.86
N GLU A 56 -10.94 7.53 -11.88
CA GLU A 56 -11.83 8.26 -12.77
C GLU A 56 -11.08 8.96 -13.92
N SER A 57 -11.74 8.98 -15.07
CA SER A 57 -11.66 10.14 -15.95
C SER A 57 -12.58 11.23 -15.42
N HIS A 58 -12.03 12.42 -15.17
CA HIS A 58 -12.81 13.63 -15.32
C HIS A 58 -13.18 13.72 -16.81
N ALA A 59 -14.43 13.35 -17.15
CA ALA A 59 -15.11 14.03 -18.25
C ALA A 59 -15.14 15.52 -17.92
N GLY A 60 -15.02 16.37 -18.94
CA GLY A 60 -14.73 17.80 -18.80
C GLY A 60 -15.82 18.59 -18.07
N GLU A 61 -15.48 19.86 -17.81
CA GLU A 61 -16.17 20.77 -16.88
C GLU A 61 -15.94 20.36 -15.40
N ASP A 62 -15.51 21.23 -14.49
CA ASP A 62 -15.33 22.68 -14.55
C ASP A 62 -13.86 23.16 -14.64
N SER A 63 -13.69 24.46 -14.94
CA SER A 63 -12.49 25.19 -14.57
C SER A 63 -12.36 25.25 -13.04
N HIS A 64 -11.25 24.74 -12.48
CA HIS A 64 -10.79 25.16 -11.14
C HIS A 64 -10.32 26.61 -11.26
N ASP A 65 -11.26 27.53 -11.13
CA ASP A 65 -11.10 28.92 -11.49
C ASP A 65 -10.12 29.63 -10.53
N VAL A 66 -9.03 30.14 -11.07
CA VAL A 66 -7.85 30.53 -10.28
C VAL A 66 -7.88 32.01 -9.90
N ALA A 67 -7.45 32.34 -8.68
CA ALA A 67 -7.36 33.70 -8.16
C ALA A 67 -5.91 34.21 -8.13
N GLY A 68 -5.74 35.52 -8.42
CA GLY A 68 -4.47 36.24 -8.26
C GLY A 68 -3.38 35.89 -9.27
N THR A 69 -2.19 36.41 -9.02
CA THR A 69 -0.94 35.99 -9.68
C THR A 69 -0.43 34.71 -9.02
N GLY A 70 -0.01 33.72 -9.83
CA GLY A 70 0.60 32.51 -9.31
C GLY A 70 1.94 32.76 -8.63
N HIS A 71 2.21 31.98 -7.58
CA HIS A 71 3.46 32.01 -6.83
C HIS A 71 4.44 31.06 -7.52
N PRO A 72 5.54 31.57 -8.12
CA PRO A 72 6.51 30.74 -8.81
C PRO A 72 7.37 29.96 -7.82
N ILE A 73 7.61 28.68 -8.09
CA ILE A 73 8.65 27.90 -7.40
C ILE A 73 9.91 27.93 -8.27
N PRO A 74 11.02 28.57 -7.83
CA PRO A 74 12.25 28.63 -8.63
C PRO A 74 12.77 27.23 -8.96
N GLY A 75 12.97 26.93 -10.25
CA GLY A 75 13.40 25.61 -10.72
C GLY A 75 12.27 24.62 -11.04
N ALA A 76 10.99 25.02 -10.89
CA ALA A 76 9.83 24.30 -11.38
C ALA A 76 9.20 24.99 -12.60
N SER A 77 8.41 24.23 -13.38
CA SER A 77 7.60 24.72 -14.51
C SER A 77 6.19 25.13 -14.13
N PHE A 78 5.72 24.70 -12.95
CA PHE A 78 4.39 24.99 -12.40
C PHE A 78 4.42 26.14 -11.38
N GLN A 79 3.25 26.67 -11.05
CA GLN A 79 3.07 27.71 -10.02
C GLN A 79 2.04 27.25 -8.98
N VAL A 80 2.07 27.88 -7.79
CA VAL A 80 1.11 27.67 -6.70
C VAL A 80 0.09 28.81 -6.68
N PHE A 81 -1.20 28.50 -6.65
CA PHE A 81 -2.29 29.46 -6.70
C PHE A 81 -3.33 29.24 -5.60
N ILE A 82 -4.27 30.17 -5.47
CA ILE A 82 -5.50 30.04 -4.68
C ILE A 82 -6.67 29.76 -5.64
N ALA A 83 -7.63 28.92 -5.25
CA ALA A 83 -8.92 28.88 -5.94
C ALA A 83 -9.74 30.16 -5.69
N LYS A 84 -10.47 30.63 -6.70
CA LYS A 84 -11.60 31.55 -6.50
C LYS A 84 -12.70 30.77 -5.78
N GLY A 85 -13.19 31.28 -4.65
CA GLY A 85 -14.33 30.70 -3.97
C GLY A 85 -15.59 30.80 -4.84
N LYS A 86 -16.24 29.67 -5.13
CA LYS A 86 -17.67 29.68 -5.47
C LYS A 86 -18.43 30.00 -4.18
N GLU A 87 -18.78 31.26 -3.98
CA GLU A 87 -19.41 31.73 -2.75
C GLU A 87 -20.78 31.07 -2.50
N THR A 88 -20.79 30.07 -1.61
CA THR A 88 -21.98 29.66 -0.86
C THR A 88 -21.83 30.18 0.58
N ALA A 89 -22.86 30.90 1.05
CA ALA A 89 -22.75 31.86 2.15
C ALA A 89 -22.47 31.26 3.56
N GLU A 90 -22.30 29.95 3.68
CA GLU A 90 -22.03 29.24 4.94
C GLU A 90 -20.57 28.73 5.05
N SER A 91 -19.73 28.94 4.04
CA SER A 91 -18.28 28.63 4.07
C SER A 91 -17.38 29.87 3.89
N ALA A 92 -17.95 31.07 4.02
CA ALA A 92 -17.32 32.34 3.71
C ALA A 92 -16.37 32.88 4.82
N ALA A 93 -15.35 32.09 5.19
CA ALA A 93 -14.04 32.59 5.63
C ALA A 93 -13.09 31.44 6.02
N LEU A 94 -12.08 31.17 5.19
CA LEU A 94 -10.73 31.24 5.75
C LEU A 94 -10.45 32.72 5.98
N GLU A 95 -9.95 33.09 7.16
CA GLU A 95 -9.34 34.41 7.33
C GLU A 95 -8.22 34.53 6.28
N GLN A 96 -8.11 35.66 5.59
CA GLN A 96 -7.13 35.85 4.50
C GLN A 96 -5.72 35.41 4.92
N THR A 97 -5.33 35.74 6.16
CA THR A 97 -4.09 35.32 6.82
C THR A 97 -3.86 33.80 6.83
N GLN A 98 -4.90 32.99 7.05
CA GLN A 98 -4.80 31.52 7.03
C GLN A 98 -4.64 30.97 5.61
N ALA A 99 -5.21 31.64 4.60
CA ALA A 99 -4.97 31.30 3.19
C ALA A 99 -3.53 31.68 2.78
N ASP A 100 -3.08 32.88 3.14
CA ASP A 100 -1.72 33.37 2.89
C ASP A 100 -0.66 32.46 3.55
N GLU A 101 -0.90 32.04 4.79
CA GLU A 101 -0.06 31.09 5.51
C GLU A 101 -0.05 29.70 4.88
N ALA A 102 -1.20 29.20 4.42
CA ALA A 102 -1.29 27.92 3.70
C ALA A 102 -0.50 27.94 2.38
N ILE A 103 -0.62 29.02 1.59
CA ILE A 103 0.16 29.21 0.36
C ILE A 103 1.64 29.23 0.69
N LYS A 104 2.06 30.05 1.67
CA LYS A 104 3.46 30.16 2.06
C LYS A 104 4.03 28.81 2.49
N THR A 105 3.31 28.08 3.34
CA THR A 105 3.71 26.73 3.79
C THR A 105 3.91 25.78 2.60
N VAL A 106 3.00 25.79 1.62
CA VAL A 106 3.09 24.98 0.40
C VAL A 106 4.26 25.42 -0.50
N VAL A 107 4.47 26.74 -0.67
CA VAL A 107 5.55 27.32 -1.47
C VAL A 107 6.93 27.00 -0.86
N ASP A 108 7.08 27.17 0.45
CA ASP A 108 8.34 26.89 1.16
C ASP A 108 8.65 25.38 1.13
N ALA A 109 7.64 24.52 1.32
CA ALA A 109 7.80 23.06 1.22
C ALA A 109 8.18 22.59 -0.20
N LEU A 110 7.52 23.11 -1.24
CA LEU A 110 7.84 22.79 -2.63
C LEU A 110 9.22 23.34 -3.05
N SER A 111 9.60 24.51 -2.54
CA SER A 111 10.93 25.10 -2.77
C SER A 111 12.04 24.26 -2.13
N PHE A 112 11.82 23.75 -0.91
CA PHE A 112 12.71 22.79 -0.26
C PHE A 112 12.84 21.50 -1.09
N MET A 113 11.72 20.94 -1.57
CA MET A 113 11.73 19.75 -2.43
C MET A 113 12.45 19.98 -3.77
N ILE A 114 12.46 21.19 -4.34
CA ILE A 114 13.28 21.53 -5.52
C ILE A 114 14.78 21.57 -5.19
N GLN A 115 15.16 22.08 -4.01
CA GLN A 115 16.56 22.08 -3.57
C GLN A 115 17.06 20.66 -3.27
N HIS A 116 16.17 19.76 -2.84
CA HIS A 116 16.44 18.38 -2.43
C HIS A 116 15.88 17.31 -3.40
N ARG A 117 15.83 17.59 -4.70
CA ARG A 117 15.17 16.72 -5.71
C ARG A 117 15.61 15.25 -5.68
N THR A 118 16.90 14.98 -5.49
CA THR A 118 17.47 13.62 -5.42
C THR A 118 16.83 12.77 -4.33
N ASP A 119 16.35 13.42 -3.27
CA ASP A 119 15.85 12.79 -2.06
C ASP A 119 14.37 12.42 -2.21
N TYR A 120 13.72 12.91 -3.29
CA TYR A 120 12.30 12.73 -3.60
C TYR A 120 12.07 12.22 -5.04
N PRO A 121 12.40 10.95 -5.37
CA PRO A 121 12.41 10.46 -6.76
C PRO A 121 11.10 10.62 -7.56
N ARG A 122 9.92 10.58 -6.91
CA ARG A 122 8.62 10.84 -7.59
C ARG A 122 8.37 12.31 -7.86
N PHE A 123 8.87 13.18 -7.00
CA PHE A 123 8.85 14.62 -7.24
C PHE A 123 9.79 14.97 -8.40
N ASP A 124 11.02 14.48 -8.36
CA ASP A 124 12.00 14.67 -9.44
C ASP A 124 11.52 14.12 -10.78
N GLU A 125 10.92 12.92 -10.81
CA GLU A 125 10.26 12.38 -12.01
C GLU A 125 9.19 13.34 -12.54
N SER A 126 8.34 13.89 -11.65
CA SER A 126 7.25 14.78 -12.05
C SER A 126 7.72 16.14 -12.59
N VAL A 127 8.81 16.69 -12.04
CA VAL A 127 9.41 17.95 -12.50
C VAL A 127 10.14 17.71 -13.82
N THR A 128 10.97 16.67 -13.90
CA THR A 128 11.73 16.31 -15.13
C THR A 128 10.82 15.98 -16.30
N ARG A 129 9.66 15.34 -16.06
CA ARG A 129 8.66 15.03 -17.09
C ARG A 129 7.60 16.12 -17.28
N ASN A 130 7.68 17.25 -16.56
CA ASN A 130 6.71 18.36 -16.60
C ASN A 130 5.25 17.95 -16.35
N LEU A 131 5.01 17.02 -15.41
CA LEU A 131 3.69 16.40 -15.21
C LEU A 131 2.67 17.31 -14.51
N LEU A 132 3.12 18.24 -13.66
CA LEU A 132 2.22 19.26 -13.10
C LEU A 132 1.95 20.38 -14.10
N GLU A 133 0.70 20.81 -14.15
CA GLU A 133 0.30 22.10 -14.71
C GLU A 133 0.38 23.18 -13.62
N GLN A 134 -0.30 22.95 -12.49
CA GLN A 134 -0.39 23.88 -11.37
C GLN A 134 -0.68 23.17 -10.04
N VAL A 135 -0.32 23.83 -8.94
CA VAL A 135 -0.77 23.49 -7.58
C VAL A 135 -1.82 24.53 -7.16
N VAL A 136 -2.94 24.08 -6.60
CA VAL A 136 -4.03 24.97 -6.16
C VAL A 136 -4.31 24.71 -4.69
N VAL A 137 -4.22 25.75 -3.87
CA VAL A 137 -4.68 25.75 -2.48
C VAL A 137 -6.17 26.12 -2.49
N GLU A 138 -7.01 25.20 -2.01
CA GLU A 138 -8.46 25.35 -1.93
C GLU A 138 -8.88 25.37 -0.44
N PRO A 139 -9.97 26.09 -0.07
CA PRO A 139 -10.44 26.12 1.31
C PRO A 139 -10.72 24.73 1.88
N LYS A 140 -11.39 23.91 1.07
CA LYS A 140 -11.62 22.48 1.23
C LYS A 140 -11.47 21.85 -0.15
N VAL A 141 -10.79 20.71 -0.22
CA VAL A 141 -10.72 19.88 -1.43
C VAL A 141 -11.70 18.72 -1.26
N VAL A 142 -12.67 18.61 -2.16
CA VAL A 142 -13.68 17.53 -2.16
C VAL A 142 -13.64 16.72 -3.45
N ASN A 143 -14.02 15.44 -3.39
CA ASN A 143 -14.39 14.71 -4.60
C ASN A 143 -15.85 15.00 -5.01
N ARG A 144 -16.28 14.44 -6.15
CA ARG A 144 -17.66 14.55 -6.66
C ARG A 144 -18.73 13.99 -5.70
N GLU A 145 -18.35 13.11 -4.77
CA GLU A 145 -19.24 12.58 -3.72
C GLU A 145 -19.36 13.50 -2.49
N GLY A 146 -18.69 14.67 -2.49
CA GLY A 146 -18.67 15.61 -1.37
C GLY A 146 -17.74 15.19 -0.21
N LYS A 147 -16.96 14.12 -0.37
CA LYS A 147 -15.99 13.68 0.64
C LYS A 147 -14.75 14.59 0.62
N GLU A 148 -14.30 15.01 1.79
CA GLU A 148 -13.11 15.88 1.95
C GLU A 148 -11.78 15.10 1.89
N PHE A 149 -10.76 15.70 1.27
CA PHE A 149 -9.41 15.15 1.15
C PHE A 149 -8.34 16.20 1.52
N PRO A 150 -7.20 15.79 2.12
CA PRO A 150 -6.11 16.74 2.41
C PRO A 150 -5.41 17.24 1.16
N PHE A 151 -5.28 16.36 0.17
CA PHE A 151 -4.71 16.59 -1.15
C PHE A 151 -5.62 15.90 -2.18
N LEU A 152 -5.60 16.33 -3.44
CA LEU A 152 -6.21 15.59 -4.54
C LEU A 152 -5.50 15.89 -5.85
N VAL A 153 -5.01 14.86 -6.54
CA VAL A 153 -4.50 15.02 -7.92
C VAL A 153 -5.67 14.94 -8.89
N ALA A 154 -5.90 15.98 -9.69
CA ALA A 154 -6.92 16.03 -10.75
C ALA A 154 -6.27 15.94 -12.15
N ARG A 155 -6.99 15.38 -13.13
CA ARG A 155 -6.54 15.36 -14.54
C ARG A 155 -6.93 16.65 -15.24
N THR A 156 -6.06 17.13 -16.12
CA THR A 156 -6.33 18.28 -17.01
C THR A 156 -6.89 17.84 -18.35
N ASN A 157 -7.33 18.80 -19.17
CA ASN A 157 -7.66 18.57 -20.57
C ASN A 157 -6.41 18.22 -21.41
N GLU A 158 -5.21 18.65 -21.01
CA GLU A 158 -3.95 18.24 -21.62
C GLU A 158 -3.58 16.79 -21.20
N PRO A 159 -3.44 15.83 -22.14
CA PRO A 159 -2.98 14.49 -21.81
C PRO A 159 -1.53 14.51 -21.31
N GLY A 160 -1.25 13.83 -20.21
CA GLY A 160 0.08 13.82 -19.59
C GLY A 160 0.29 14.89 -18.51
N ARG A 161 -0.69 15.78 -18.29
CA ARG A 161 -0.63 16.82 -17.26
C ARG A 161 -1.71 16.62 -16.19
N VAL A 162 -1.43 17.11 -14.99
CA VAL A 162 -2.32 17.03 -13.82
C VAL A 162 -2.22 18.28 -12.94
N ARG A 163 -3.26 18.53 -12.14
CA ARG A 163 -3.28 19.54 -11.07
C ARG A 163 -3.11 18.85 -9.72
N LEU A 164 -2.45 19.49 -8.78
CA LEU A 164 -2.45 19.08 -7.37
C LEU A 164 -3.27 20.09 -6.55
N LEU A 165 -4.40 19.65 -6.03
CA LEU A 165 -5.25 20.43 -5.12
C LEU A 165 -4.82 20.15 -3.67
N ILE A 166 -4.80 21.17 -2.82
CA ILE A 166 -4.37 21.09 -1.41
C ILE A 166 -5.40 21.80 -0.53
N SER A 167 -5.89 21.10 0.50
CA SER A 167 -6.92 21.63 1.41
C SER A 167 -6.30 22.45 2.53
N ALA A 168 -6.50 23.77 2.52
CA ALA A 168 -5.98 24.68 3.54
C ALA A 168 -6.53 24.35 4.95
N SER A 169 -7.81 23.98 5.05
CA SER A 169 -8.39 23.47 6.31
C SER A 169 -7.69 22.19 6.78
N SER A 170 -7.39 21.24 5.89
CA SER A 170 -6.67 20.02 6.30
C SER A 170 -5.19 20.26 6.66
N LEU A 171 -4.54 21.30 6.11
CA LEU A 171 -3.22 21.75 6.59
C LEU A 171 -3.32 22.30 8.02
N LYS A 172 -4.37 23.06 8.33
CA LYS A 172 -4.65 23.62 9.67
C LYS A 172 -4.94 22.51 10.69
N ASP A 173 -5.89 21.64 10.39
CA ASP A 173 -6.36 20.58 11.31
C ASP A 173 -5.28 19.54 11.63
N LYS A 174 -4.24 19.44 10.79
CA LYS A 174 -3.07 18.56 10.98
C LYS A 174 -1.84 19.28 11.53
N GLY A 175 -1.90 20.59 11.79
CA GLY A 175 -0.79 21.37 12.34
C GLY A 175 0.36 21.65 11.35
N TYR A 176 0.12 21.59 10.04
CA TYR A 176 1.15 21.83 9.03
C TYR A 176 1.34 23.32 8.68
N LEU A 177 0.37 24.19 8.98
CA LEU A 177 0.51 25.64 8.74
C LEU A 177 1.72 26.20 9.50
N GLY A 178 2.54 27.00 8.82
CA GLY A 178 3.79 27.53 9.36
C GLY A 178 4.94 26.51 9.45
N HIS A 179 4.68 25.23 9.12
CA HIS A 179 5.57 24.09 9.32
C HIS A 179 5.86 23.32 8.01
N PRO A 180 6.52 23.97 7.02
CA PRO A 180 6.83 23.34 5.72
C PRO A 180 7.66 22.06 5.87
N GLU A 181 8.54 21.98 6.88
CA GLU A 181 9.38 20.81 7.18
C GLU A 181 8.56 19.56 7.54
N GLN A 182 7.37 19.74 8.11
CA GLN A 182 6.43 18.66 8.44
C GLN A 182 5.53 18.31 7.25
N LEU A 183 5.26 19.27 6.37
CA LEU A 183 4.49 19.07 5.14
C LEU A 183 5.29 18.28 4.08
N VAL A 184 6.58 18.54 3.90
CA VAL A 184 7.46 17.90 2.89
C VAL A 184 7.32 16.36 2.81
N PRO A 185 7.48 15.57 3.90
CA PRO A 185 7.37 14.10 3.84
C PRO A 185 5.95 13.57 3.60
N VAL A 186 4.92 14.42 3.74
CA VAL A 186 3.55 14.10 3.35
C VAL A 186 3.36 14.39 1.87
N LEU A 187 3.71 15.60 1.44
CA LEU A 187 3.59 16.09 0.08
C LEU A 187 4.40 15.23 -0.91
N ALA A 188 5.61 14.79 -0.54
CA ALA A 188 6.45 13.91 -1.33
C ALA A 188 5.80 12.54 -1.65
N ARG A 189 4.92 12.03 -0.77
CA ARG A 189 4.14 10.81 -1.05
C ARG A 189 3.05 11.07 -2.09
N GLU A 190 2.40 12.22 -2.05
CA GLU A 190 1.34 12.57 -3.00
C GLU A 190 1.83 12.74 -4.45
N PHE A 191 3.12 13.01 -4.67
CA PHE A 191 3.74 13.00 -5.99
C PHE A 191 3.72 11.62 -6.69
N GLN A 192 3.50 10.54 -5.94
CA GLN A 192 3.16 9.25 -6.54
C GLN A 192 1.83 9.31 -7.31
N TRP A 193 0.83 10.05 -6.84
CA TRP A 193 -0.44 10.21 -7.56
C TRP A 193 -0.31 11.16 -8.74
N VAL A 194 0.58 12.16 -8.67
CA VAL A 194 0.95 13.03 -9.81
C VAL A 194 1.45 12.18 -10.97
N VAL A 195 2.50 11.38 -10.75
CA VAL A 195 3.01 10.42 -11.75
C VAL A 195 1.93 9.42 -12.17
N SER A 196 1.15 8.88 -11.22
CA SER A 196 0.13 7.86 -11.50
C SER A 196 -1.05 8.35 -12.34
N LYS A 197 -1.48 9.60 -12.21
CA LYS A 197 -2.62 10.14 -12.97
C LYS A 197 -2.16 10.80 -14.27
N ALA A 198 -0.93 11.32 -14.31
CA ALA A 198 -0.32 11.84 -15.53
C ALA A 198 0.05 10.73 -16.54
N ASP A 199 0.27 9.48 -16.11
CA ASP A 199 0.53 8.40 -17.07
C ASP A 199 -0.68 8.15 -18.00
N THR A 200 -0.42 8.28 -19.30
CA THR A 200 -1.34 8.11 -20.42
C THR A 200 -0.99 6.90 -21.29
N ALA A 201 0.05 6.13 -20.93
CA ALA A 201 0.40 4.91 -21.65
C ALA A 201 -0.81 3.97 -21.79
N PRO A 202 -0.99 3.29 -22.95
CA PRO A 202 -2.10 2.37 -23.14
C PRO A 202 -2.02 1.26 -22.09
N LYS A 203 -3.12 1.06 -21.35
CA LYS A 203 -3.21 0.04 -20.29
C LYS A 203 -2.88 -1.33 -20.90
N SER A 204 -1.98 -2.06 -20.25
CA SER A 204 -1.67 -3.45 -20.59
C SER A 204 -2.95 -4.29 -20.54
N ASN A 205 -3.28 -4.91 -21.69
CA ASN A 205 -4.44 -5.79 -21.81
C ASN A 205 -4.37 -6.91 -20.77
N THR A 206 -5.44 -7.08 -20.01
CA THR A 206 -5.57 -8.17 -19.04
C THR A 206 -5.93 -9.44 -19.81
N VAL A 207 -5.16 -10.52 -19.66
CA VAL A 207 -5.49 -11.82 -20.23
C VAL A 207 -6.64 -12.42 -19.43
N SER A 208 -7.87 -12.22 -19.92
CA SER A 208 -9.07 -12.85 -19.35
C SER A 208 -9.03 -14.35 -19.59
N LEU A 209 -8.54 -15.11 -18.61
CA LEU A 209 -8.76 -16.55 -18.53
C LEU A 209 -10.26 -16.83 -18.37
N GLU A 210 -10.76 -17.78 -19.16
CA GLU A 210 -12.10 -18.34 -19.01
C GLU A 210 -12.21 -19.06 -17.66
N ARG A 211 -13.31 -18.86 -16.93
CA ARG A 211 -13.54 -19.38 -15.57
C ARG A 211 -14.87 -20.10 -15.50
N ASP A 212 -14.89 -21.26 -14.86
CA ASP A 212 -16.14 -21.93 -14.50
C ASP A 212 -16.74 -21.30 -13.24
N LEU A 213 -17.36 -20.13 -13.42
CA LEU A 213 -18.06 -19.41 -12.36
C LEU A 213 -19.26 -20.20 -11.83
N LYS A 214 -19.88 -21.03 -12.67
CA LYS A 214 -21.12 -21.76 -12.33
C LYS A 214 -20.88 -22.90 -11.35
N HIS A 215 -19.79 -23.65 -11.52
CA HIS A 215 -19.42 -24.74 -10.60
C HIS A 215 -18.35 -24.33 -9.57
N ALA A 216 -18.14 -23.01 -9.38
CA ALA A 216 -17.26 -22.48 -8.35
C ALA A 216 -17.72 -22.91 -6.93
N PRO A 217 -16.93 -23.68 -6.16
CA PRO A 217 -17.38 -24.31 -4.92
C PRO A 217 -17.30 -23.37 -3.70
N ILE A 218 -17.78 -22.14 -3.85
CA ILE A 218 -17.81 -21.14 -2.77
C ILE A 218 -18.71 -21.58 -1.60
N ARG A 219 -18.50 -20.98 -0.42
CA ARG A 219 -19.32 -21.23 0.79
C ARG A 219 -19.74 -19.92 1.49
N THR A 220 -20.75 -19.99 2.34
CA THR A 220 -21.13 -18.88 3.22
C THR A 220 -20.18 -18.76 4.41
N ASN A 221 -20.09 -17.57 5.03
CA ASN A 221 -19.24 -17.35 6.21
C ASN A 221 -19.60 -18.26 7.40
N ARG A 222 -20.85 -18.75 7.47
CA ARG A 222 -21.28 -19.74 8.45
C ARG A 222 -20.72 -21.11 8.13
N GLU A 223 -20.99 -21.64 6.93
CA GLU A 223 -20.49 -22.95 6.49
C GLU A 223 -18.96 -23.03 6.63
N ILE A 224 -18.22 -21.95 6.31
CA ILE A 224 -16.76 -21.89 6.45
C ILE A 224 -16.28 -22.04 7.90
N GLY A 225 -17.03 -21.49 8.87
CA GLY A 225 -16.72 -21.62 10.31
C GLY A 225 -17.16 -22.97 10.91
N GLU A 226 -17.83 -23.82 10.13
CA GLU A 226 -18.19 -25.20 10.48
C GLU A 226 -17.17 -26.22 9.87
N LEU A 227 -16.17 -25.77 9.08
CA LEU A 227 -15.16 -26.62 8.41
C LEU A 227 -13.86 -26.79 9.23
N SER A 228 -13.28 -27.99 9.16
CA SER A 228 -11.89 -28.26 9.59
C SER A 228 -10.84 -27.59 8.69
N ALA A 229 -9.61 -27.46 9.18
CA ALA A 229 -8.46 -26.94 8.43
C ALA A 229 -8.21 -27.71 7.11
N GLU A 230 -8.38 -29.03 7.15
CA GLU A 230 -8.23 -29.94 6.01
C GLU A 230 -9.33 -29.72 4.97
N GLU A 231 -10.58 -29.51 5.40
CA GLU A 231 -11.70 -29.21 4.50
C GLU A 231 -11.56 -27.83 3.87
N ARG A 232 -11.15 -26.81 4.65
CA ARG A 232 -10.82 -25.48 4.13
C ARG A 232 -9.69 -25.53 3.10
N ALA A 233 -8.66 -26.35 3.33
CA ALA A 233 -7.56 -26.54 2.38
C ALA A 233 -8.03 -27.24 1.09
N ARG A 234 -8.89 -28.26 1.18
CA ARG A 234 -9.49 -28.93 0.01
C ARG A 234 -10.38 -27.97 -0.78
N LEU A 235 -11.17 -27.14 -0.08
CA LEU A 235 -12.04 -26.14 -0.71
C LEU A 235 -11.24 -25.10 -1.50
N LEU A 236 -10.13 -24.60 -0.92
CA LEU A 236 -9.20 -23.72 -1.61
C LEU A 236 -8.57 -24.38 -2.85
N GLN A 237 -8.18 -25.66 -2.75
CA GLN A 237 -7.65 -26.42 -3.89
C GLN A 237 -8.65 -26.55 -5.04
N GLN A 238 -9.94 -26.74 -4.75
CA GLN A 238 -10.99 -26.75 -5.77
C GLN A 238 -11.20 -25.35 -6.37
N LEU A 239 -11.18 -24.29 -5.55
CA LEU A 239 -11.29 -22.90 -6.02
C LEU A 239 -10.16 -22.49 -6.97
N PHE A 240 -8.93 -22.99 -6.78
CA PHE A 240 -7.83 -22.81 -7.75
C PHE A 240 -8.09 -23.47 -9.13
N GLY A 241 -9.04 -24.40 -9.23
CA GLY A 241 -9.40 -25.08 -10.47
C GLY A 241 -10.48 -24.38 -11.31
N SER A 242 -11.31 -23.54 -10.70
CA SER A 242 -12.48 -22.94 -11.36
C SER A 242 -12.63 -21.42 -11.21
N TYR A 243 -12.09 -20.81 -10.15
CA TYR A 243 -12.41 -19.44 -9.77
C TYR A 243 -11.20 -18.56 -9.45
N LEU A 244 -10.41 -18.98 -8.46
CA LEU A 244 -9.32 -18.20 -7.88
C LEU A 244 -8.04 -18.35 -8.70
N THR A 245 -7.64 -17.31 -9.43
CA THR A 245 -6.39 -17.31 -10.18
C THR A 245 -5.23 -16.78 -9.34
N THR A 246 -4.03 -17.30 -9.54
CA THR A 246 -2.82 -16.87 -8.82
C THR A 246 -1.70 -16.33 -9.73
N VAL A 247 -2.04 -16.15 -11.01
CA VAL A 247 -1.15 -15.67 -12.06
C VAL A 247 -1.20 -14.15 -12.24
N ASP A 248 -0.11 -13.62 -12.79
CA ASP A 248 0.01 -12.26 -13.32
C ASP A 248 -0.72 -12.17 -14.68
N ASP A 249 -1.97 -11.71 -14.66
CA ASP A 249 -2.81 -11.55 -15.87
C ASP A 249 -2.22 -10.59 -16.93
N GLN A 250 -1.14 -9.86 -16.62
CA GLN A 250 -0.45 -8.94 -17.52
C GLN A 250 0.94 -9.41 -17.95
N LYS A 251 1.42 -10.55 -17.42
CA LYS A 251 2.79 -11.06 -17.61
C LYS A 251 3.91 -10.03 -17.33
N SER A 252 3.67 -9.07 -16.43
CA SER A 252 4.67 -8.07 -16.00
C SER A 252 5.98 -8.68 -15.44
N LEU A 253 5.93 -9.94 -15.03
CA LEU A 253 7.03 -10.75 -14.53
C LEU A 253 7.75 -11.65 -15.56
N GLU A 254 7.32 -11.65 -16.84
CA GLU A 254 7.98 -12.43 -17.90
C GLU A 254 9.40 -11.90 -18.16
N GLY A 255 10.39 -12.80 -18.14
CA GLY A 255 11.82 -12.47 -18.27
C GLY A 255 12.43 -11.67 -17.10
N GLN A 256 11.68 -11.36 -16.03
CA GLN A 256 12.17 -10.54 -14.93
C GLN A 256 12.97 -11.36 -13.90
N PRO A 257 13.98 -10.78 -13.21
CA PRO A 257 14.69 -11.46 -12.13
C PRO A 257 13.83 -11.63 -10.87
N PHE A 258 14.03 -12.70 -10.11
CA PHE A 258 13.32 -12.97 -8.86
C PHE A 258 14.23 -12.80 -7.64
N TYR A 259 13.66 -12.62 -6.45
CA TYR A 259 14.46 -12.57 -5.21
C TYR A 259 14.67 -13.95 -4.59
N GLU A 260 15.89 -14.20 -4.14
CA GLU A 260 16.23 -15.30 -3.24
C GLU A 260 15.63 -15.06 -1.85
N VAL A 261 14.95 -16.07 -1.30
CA VAL A 261 14.12 -15.95 -0.08
C VAL A 261 14.93 -15.42 1.10
N GLY A 262 14.39 -14.43 1.80
CA GLY A 262 15.03 -13.79 2.95
C GLY A 262 16.11 -12.76 2.59
N THR A 263 16.33 -12.44 1.31
CA THR A 263 17.43 -11.58 0.85
C THR A 263 16.99 -10.51 -0.15
N THR A 264 17.81 -9.47 -0.31
CA THR A 264 17.67 -8.48 -1.41
C THR A 264 18.36 -8.91 -2.71
N LYS A 265 18.88 -10.14 -2.79
CA LYS A 265 19.63 -10.65 -3.95
C LYS A 265 18.67 -11.07 -5.06
N LEU A 266 18.86 -10.48 -6.23
CA LEU A 266 18.15 -10.83 -7.47
C LEU A 266 18.87 -11.95 -8.21
N VAL A 267 18.09 -12.90 -8.73
CA VAL A 267 18.53 -14.04 -9.52
C VAL A 267 17.85 -13.99 -10.88
N GLN A 268 18.61 -14.18 -11.96
CA GLN A 268 18.07 -14.16 -13.32
C GLN A 268 17.28 -15.47 -13.61
N PRO A 269 16.17 -15.40 -14.35
CA PRO A 269 15.35 -16.56 -14.64
C PRO A 269 16.02 -17.48 -15.67
N ALA A 270 15.97 -18.80 -15.44
CA ALA A 270 16.53 -19.79 -16.38
C ALA A 270 15.69 -20.01 -17.65
N GLN A 271 14.41 -19.64 -17.59
CA GLN A 271 13.44 -19.63 -18.70
C GLN A 271 12.50 -18.42 -18.51
N PRO A 272 11.97 -17.79 -19.57
CA PRO A 272 11.18 -16.54 -19.47
C PRO A 272 10.02 -16.57 -18.47
N ASP A 273 9.37 -17.71 -18.28
CA ASP A 273 8.23 -17.89 -17.38
C ASP A 273 8.59 -18.36 -15.95
N SER A 274 9.89 -18.57 -15.65
CA SER A 274 10.35 -19.11 -14.36
C SER A 274 9.90 -18.27 -13.18
N THR A 275 9.98 -16.94 -13.32
CA THR A 275 9.62 -15.97 -12.27
C THR A 275 8.12 -15.95 -12.02
N ILE A 276 7.30 -16.07 -13.08
CA ILE A 276 5.83 -16.21 -12.95
C ILE A 276 5.50 -17.49 -12.19
N LYS A 277 6.08 -18.63 -12.59
CA LYS A 277 5.86 -19.94 -11.94
C LYS A 277 6.29 -19.96 -10.47
N LEU A 278 7.47 -19.43 -10.16
CA LEU A 278 7.99 -19.37 -8.79
C LEU A 278 7.07 -18.57 -7.87
N TYR A 279 6.57 -17.43 -8.34
CA TYR A 279 5.69 -16.58 -7.55
C TYR A 279 4.26 -17.10 -7.48
N ASP A 280 3.74 -17.76 -8.52
CA ASP A 280 2.49 -18.53 -8.47
C ASP A 280 2.53 -19.59 -7.36
N ILE A 281 3.63 -20.38 -7.31
CA ILE A 281 3.85 -21.39 -6.26
C ILE A 281 3.84 -20.76 -4.87
N ARG A 282 4.64 -19.70 -4.62
CA ARG A 282 4.69 -19.05 -3.30
C ARG A 282 3.33 -18.48 -2.86
N ILE A 283 2.54 -17.95 -3.80
CA ILE A 283 1.17 -17.48 -3.48
C ILE A 283 0.28 -18.67 -3.10
N ARG A 284 0.28 -19.77 -3.87
CA ARG A 284 -0.52 -20.97 -3.53
C ARG A 284 -0.12 -21.59 -2.19
N GLU A 285 1.15 -21.55 -1.82
CA GLU A 285 1.67 -21.97 -0.51
C GLU A 285 1.20 -21.03 0.61
N ALA A 286 1.33 -19.72 0.42
CA ALA A 286 0.86 -18.71 1.38
C ALA A 286 -0.65 -18.81 1.61
N LEU A 287 -1.45 -18.92 0.55
CA LEU A 287 -2.91 -19.07 0.65
C LEU A 287 -3.32 -20.40 1.31
N GLN A 288 -2.61 -21.50 1.03
CA GLN A 288 -2.81 -22.77 1.74
C GLN A 288 -2.48 -22.65 3.23
N THR A 289 -1.50 -21.83 3.60
CA THR A 289 -1.13 -21.57 5.00
C THR A 289 -2.24 -20.81 5.72
N ILE A 290 -2.78 -19.74 5.12
CA ILE A 290 -3.90 -18.94 5.67
C ILE A 290 -5.12 -19.81 6.00
N VAL A 291 -5.48 -20.77 5.14
CA VAL A 291 -6.70 -21.59 5.35
C VAL A 291 -6.48 -22.80 6.26
N ARG A 292 -5.23 -23.25 6.43
CA ARG A 292 -4.86 -24.39 7.28
C ARG A 292 -4.59 -23.98 8.73
N ASP A 293 -3.69 -23.02 8.96
CA ASP A 293 -3.28 -22.66 10.31
C ASP A 293 -4.43 -21.96 11.07
N PRO A 294 -4.92 -22.54 12.20
CA PRO A 294 -5.99 -21.94 13.00
C PRO A 294 -5.67 -20.53 13.53
N SER A 295 -4.39 -20.13 13.59
CA SER A 295 -4.01 -18.78 14.03
C SER A 295 -4.63 -17.67 13.14
N PHE A 296 -4.74 -17.91 11.83
CA PHE A 296 -5.33 -16.96 10.87
C PHE A 296 -6.84 -16.80 11.05
N GLU A 297 -7.55 -17.81 11.54
CA GLU A 297 -8.97 -17.70 11.86
C GLU A 297 -9.22 -16.88 13.14
N GLN A 298 -8.28 -16.92 14.09
CA GLN A 298 -8.33 -16.15 15.33
C GLN A 298 -7.91 -14.68 15.11
N GLN A 299 -6.88 -14.44 14.28
CA GLN A 299 -6.23 -13.14 14.13
C GLN A 299 -6.71 -12.36 12.88
N THR A 300 -7.08 -13.06 11.81
CA THR A 300 -7.48 -12.49 10.51
C THR A 300 -8.70 -13.23 9.92
N PRO A 301 -9.82 -13.35 10.66
CA PRO A 301 -10.97 -14.16 10.25
C PRO A 301 -11.54 -13.80 8.87
N LYS A 302 -11.43 -12.54 8.42
CA LYS A 302 -11.86 -12.17 7.06
C LYS A 302 -10.96 -12.74 5.97
N ALA A 303 -9.69 -13.05 6.26
CA ALA A 303 -8.79 -13.68 5.29
C ALA A 303 -9.29 -15.07 4.90
N VAL A 304 -9.47 -15.94 5.91
CA VAL A 304 -10.01 -17.29 5.73
C VAL A 304 -11.39 -17.26 5.06
N ARG A 305 -12.29 -16.39 5.54
CA ARG A 305 -13.64 -16.27 4.99
C ARG A 305 -13.65 -15.77 3.54
N SER A 306 -12.88 -14.72 3.21
CA SER A 306 -12.95 -14.05 1.90
C SER A 306 -12.27 -14.82 0.77
N LEU A 307 -11.30 -15.69 1.10
CA LEU A 307 -10.75 -16.66 0.16
C LEU A 307 -11.78 -17.75 -0.19
N LEU A 308 -12.50 -18.28 0.81
CA LEU A 308 -13.38 -19.44 0.66
C LEU A 308 -14.84 -19.09 0.29
N ASN A 309 -15.24 -17.83 0.46
CA ASN A 309 -16.58 -17.33 0.09
C ASN A 309 -16.68 -16.73 -1.31
N GLY A 310 -15.55 -16.64 -2.03
CA GLY A 310 -15.45 -16.08 -3.39
C GLY A 310 -15.11 -14.60 -3.48
N LYS A 311 -15.07 -13.82 -2.38
CA LYS A 311 -14.70 -12.39 -2.46
C LYS A 311 -13.33 -12.15 -3.11
N ILE A 312 -12.38 -13.08 -2.96
CA ILE A 312 -11.10 -13.05 -3.67
C ILE A 312 -11.12 -14.00 -4.89
N TRP A 313 -10.92 -13.44 -6.08
CA TRP A 313 -10.82 -14.18 -7.36
C TRP A 313 -9.43 -14.13 -8.02
N ASN A 314 -8.53 -13.29 -7.50
CA ASN A 314 -7.14 -13.23 -7.93
C ASN A 314 -6.23 -12.77 -6.78
N VAL A 315 -5.09 -13.44 -6.60
CA VAL A 315 -4.00 -12.99 -5.74
C VAL A 315 -2.71 -13.22 -6.51
N SER A 316 -1.94 -12.19 -6.85
CA SER A 316 -0.77 -12.37 -7.72
C SER A 316 0.37 -11.42 -7.38
N PHE A 317 1.60 -11.89 -7.59
CA PHE A 317 2.75 -11.00 -7.72
C PHE A 317 2.71 -10.29 -9.07
N VAL A 318 3.14 -9.03 -9.06
CA VAL A 318 3.26 -8.18 -10.25
C VAL A 318 4.51 -7.31 -10.16
N LYS A 319 4.99 -6.79 -11.29
CA LYS A 319 6.02 -5.76 -11.38
C LYS A 319 5.37 -4.40 -11.64
N ILE A 320 5.41 -3.48 -10.67
CA ILE A 320 4.88 -2.13 -10.84
C ILE A 320 5.90 -1.08 -10.36
N ASP A 321 6.89 -0.84 -11.21
CA ASP A 321 8.00 0.12 -11.00
C ASP A 321 7.51 1.55 -10.73
N GLN A 322 6.36 1.93 -11.30
CA GLN A 322 5.77 3.25 -11.16
C GLN A 322 4.87 3.44 -9.92
N ARG A 323 4.69 2.46 -9.02
CA ARG A 323 3.89 2.64 -7.79
C ARG A 323 4.70 2.33 -6.54
N ASP A 324 4.37 2.97 -5.43
CA ASP A 324 5.03 2.92 -4.13
C ASP A 324 4.60 1.72 -3.28
N TRP A 325 3.29 1.41 -3.29
CA TRP A 325 2.67 0.40 -2.43
C TRP A 325 3.29 -0.99 -2.57
N ALA A 326 3.39 -1.67 -1.43
CA ALA A 326 3.85 -3.05 -1.29
C ALA A 326 2.77 -4.07 -1.70
N THR A 327 1.55 -3.91 -1.19
CA THR A 327 0.36 -4.67 -1.59
C THR A 327 -0.79 -3.74 -1.96
N ARG A 328 -1.77 -4.25 -2.73
CA ARG A 328 -3.00 -3.52 -3.06
C ARG A 328 -4.15 -4.44 -3.42
N THR A 329 -5.20 -4.41 -2.60
CA THR A 329 -6.54 -4.87 -2.97
C THR A 329 -7.18 -3.92 -4.00
N ARG A 330 -7.91 -4.50 -4.96
CA ARG A 330 -8.83 -3.82 -5.87
C ARG A 330 -10.14 -4.61 -5.91
N VAL A 331 -11.16 -4.13 -5.21
CA VAL A 331 -12.55 -4.61 -5.36
C VAL A 331 -13.13 -4.01 -6.65
N LEU A 332 -13.94 -4.77 -7.39
CA LEU A 332 -14.73 -4.22 -8.50
C LEU A 332 -15.99 -3.47 -7.98
N PRO A 333 -16.56 -2.54 -8.76
CA PRO A 333 -17.87 -1.93 -8.50
C PRO A 333 -19.01 -2.97 -8.38
N GLU A 334 -20.12 -2.56 -7.77
CA GLU A 334 -21.26 -3.46 -7.51
C GLU A 334 -21.96 -3.93 -8.79
N GLU A 335 -21.98 -3.09 -9.82
CA GLU A 335 -22.46 -3.36 -11.17
C GLU A 335 -21.62 -4.43 -11.90
N GLN A 336 -20.39 -4.67 -11.42
CA GLN A 336 -19.45 -5.67 -11.93
C GLN A 336 -19.39 -6.91 -11.02
N SER A 337 -20.39 -7.10 -10.15
CA SER A 337 -20.61 -8.36 -9.42
C SER A 337 -20.87 -9.52 -10.38
N VAL A 338 -20.38 -10.71 -10.05
CA VAL A 338 -20.65 -11.94 -10.81
C VAL A 338 -21.50 -12.90 -10.00
N LEU A 339 -22.37 -13.66 -10.69
CA LEU A 339 -23.08 -14.79 -10.10
C LEU A 339 -22.15 -16.01 -10.09
N VAL A 340 -22.01 -16.66 -8.94
CA VAL A 340 -21.06 -17.75 -8.73
C VAL A 340 -21.63 -18.92 -7.91
N GLY A 341 -21.21 -20.12 -8.28
CA GLY A 341 -21.62 -21.39 -7.70
C GLY A 341 -23.07 -21.79 -8.06
N GLU A 342 -23.43 -23.02 -7.73
CA GLU A 342 -24.75 -23.61 -8.00
C GLU A 342 -25.93 -22.87 -7.33
N ARG A 343 -25.63 -22.01 -6.35
CA ARG A 343 -26.60 -21.16 -5.64
C ARG A 343 -26.68 -19.73 -6.22
N GLU A 344 -26.06 -19.49 -7.37
CA GLU A 344 -26.05 -18.22 -8.12
C GLU A 344 -25.80 -16.98 -7.24
N ARG A 345 -24.82 -17.07 -6.35
CA ARG A 345 -24.53 -16.01 -5.38
C ARG A 345 -23.89 -14.83 -6.09
N SER A 346 -24.47 -13.63 -5.96
CA SER A 346 -23.78 -12.39 -6.34
C SER A 346 -22.55 -12.14 -5.45
N VAL A 347 -21.40 -11.91 -6.08
CA VAL A 347 -20.13 -11.60 -5.43
C VAL A 347 -19.43 -10.48 -6.18
N GLN A 348 -19.12 -9.38 -5.47
CA GLN A 348 -18.19 -8.34 -5.90
C GLN A 348 -16.75 -8.88 -5.82
N PRO A 349 -16.06 -9.12 -6.94
CA PRO A 349 -14.75 -9.77 -6.92
C PRO A 349 -13.64 -8.78 -6.58
N ALA A 350 -12.65 -9.21 -5.80
CA ALA A 350 -11.46 -8.43 -5.50
C ALA A 350 -10.16 -9.13 -5.92
N LYS A 351 -9.27 -8.37 -6.57
CA LYS A 351 -7.89 -8.78 -6.87
C LYS A 351 -6.96 -8.28 -5.76
N ILE A 352 -6.01 -9.09 -5.33
CA ILE A 352 -4.90 -8.67 -4.48
C ILE A 352 -3.64 -8.70 -5.34
N LEU A 353 -2.97 -7.56 -5.44
CA LEU A 353 -1.71 -7.42 -6.16
C LEU A 353 -0.57 -7.24 -5.15
N VAL A 354 0.53 -7.97 -5.35
CA VAL A 354 1.73 -7.91 -4.52
C VAL A 354 2.89 -7.38 -5.37
N ASN A 355 3.42 -6.20 -5.03
CA ASN A 355 4.42 -5.52 -5.84
C ASN A 355 5.82 -6.06 -5.54
N THR A 356 6.33 -6.91 -6.44
CA THR A 356 7.49 -7.78 -6.26
C THR A 356 8.74 -7.06 -5.70
N TYR A 357 9.00 -5.83 -6.17
CA TYR A 357 10.22 -5.07 -5.86
C TYR A 357 10.02 -3.97 -4.81
N ARG A 358 8.90 -3.97 -4.08
CA ARG A 358 8.64 -3.01 -2.99
C ARG A 358 8.83 -3.62 -1.62
N THR A 359 9.44 -2.83 -0.74
CA THR A 359 9.50 -3.04 0.70
C THR A 359 8.29 -2.39 1.35
N ALA A 360 7.79 -2.94 2.45
CA ALA A 360 6.92 -2.18 3.35
C ALA A 360 7.72 -1.00 3.96
N ALA A 361 7.09 0.17 4.11
CA ALA A 361 7.70 1.31 4.82
C ALA A 361 7.66 1.08 6.35
N PRO A 362 8.45 1.76 7.19
CA PRO A 362 8.42 1.57 8.65
C PRO A 362 7.07 1.90 9.32
N ASP A 363 6.24 2.73 8.70
CA ASP A 363 4.86 3.07 9.11
C ASP A 363 3.80 2.14 8.50
N ASP A 364 4.18 1.21 7.62
CA ASP A 364 3.30 0.27 6.94
C ASP A 364 2.93 -0.92 7.86
N PRO A 365 1.65 -1.32 7.96
CA PRO A 365 1.20 -2.52 8.69
C PRO A 365 2.01 -3.81 8.47
N PHE A 366 2.59 -3.99 7.28
CA PHE A 366 3.32 -5.19 6.90
C PHE A 366 4.80 -5.15 7.33
N TYR A 367 5.29 -4.06 7.92
CA TYR A 367 6.71 -3.89 8.26
C TYR A 367 7.22 -4.92 9.27
N ALA A 368 6.42 -5.29 10.27
CA ALA A 368 6.80 -6.26 11.29
C ALA A 368 7.08 -7.67 10.72
N ASP A 369 6.33 -8.08 9.70
CA ASP A 369 6.47 -9.37 9.02
C ASP A 369 7.54 -9.37 7.94
N THR A 370 7.65 -8.27 7.21
CA THR A 370 8.59 -8.12 6.08
C THR A 370 9.99 -7.76 6.55
N LYS A 371 10.12 -7.02 7.67
CA LYS A 371 11.38 -6.52 8.25
C LYS A 371 12.22 -5.73 7.24
N GLY A 372 11.55 -4.98 6.37
CA GLY A 372 12.18 -4.22 5.28
C GLY A 372 12.61 -5.04 4.06
N LEU A 373 12.30 -6.34 3.99
CA LEU A 373 12.50 -7.13 2.78
C LEU A 373 11.51 -6.72 1.66
N PRO A 374 11.92 -6.80 0.37
CA PRO A 374 10.99 -6.70 -0.76
C PRO A 374 9.93 -7.81 -0.71
N MET A 375 8.71 -7.56 -1.20
CA MET A 375 7.64 -8.57 -1.18
C MET A 375 8.05 -9.87 -1.89
N GLY A 376 8.79 -9.78 -3.00
CA GLY A 376 9.29 -10.94 -3.72
C GLY A 376 10.37 -11.75 -2.96
N ALA A 377 10.98 -11.17 -1.92
CA ALA A 377 11.95 -11.85 -1.07
C ALA A 377 11.30 -12.62 0.10
N LEU A 378 9.99 -12.47 0.33
CA LEU A 378 9.31 -13.12 1.45
C LEU A 378 9.24 -14.65 1.30
N SER A 379 9.34 -15.33 2.44
CA SER A 379 8.92 -16.73 2.59
C SER A 379 7.39 -16.85 2.50
N ALA A 380 6.88 -18.06 2.22
CA ALA A 380 5.45 -18.32 2.14
C ALA A 380 4.70 -17.93 3.44
N ASP A 381 5.29 -18.16 4.62
CA ASP A 381 4.68 -17.81 5.91
C ASP A 381 4.60 -16.30 6.16
N GLN A 382 5.64 -15.55 5.79
CA GLN A 382 5.60 -14.07 5.84
C GLN A 382 4.56 -13.53 4.86
N LEU A 383 4.57 -14.05 3.62
CA LEU A 383 3.63 -13.68 2.57
C LEU A 383 2.19 -14.01 2.95
N ALA A 384 1.94 -15.12 3.66
CA ALA A 384 0.64 -15.48 4.21
C ALA A 384 0.12 -14.42 5.18
N ARG A 385 0.94 -13.95 6.13
CA ARG A 385 0.55 -12.90 7.08
C ARG A 385 0.33 -11.55 6.41
N VAL A 386 1.18 -11.18 5.44
CA VAL A 386 0.99 -9.98 4.61
C VAL A 386 -0.35 -10.03 3.85
N ILE A 387 -0.63 -11.12 3.12
CA ILE A 387 -1.89 -11.28 2.36
C ILE A 387 -3.11 -11.33 3.29
N ALA A 388 -3.01 -11.99 4.44
CA ALA A 388 -4.11 -12.06 5.40
C ALA A 388 -4.44 -10.69 6.02
N LEU A 389 -3.41 -9.91 6.38
CA LEU A 389 -3.57 -8.54 6.87
C LEU A 389 -4.09 -7.58 5.79
N GLU A 390 -3.66 -7.74 4.54
CA GLU A 390 -4.18 -7.01 3.38
C GLU A 390 -5.68 -7.28 3.20
N ILE A 391 -6.11 -8.54 3.26
CA ILE A 391 -7.53 -8.91 3.23
C ILE A 391 -8.30 -8.32 4.41
N GLU A 392 -7.83 -8.54 5.64
CA GLU A 392 -8.52 -8.19 6.89
C GLU A 392 -8.79 -6.68 7.00
N ARG A 393 -7.89 -5.86 6.43
CA ARG A 393 -7.95 -4.40 6.45
C ARG A 393 -8.63 -3.81 5.22
N ASN A 394 -8.32 -4.28 4.01
CA ASN A 394 -8.72 -3.62 2.75
C ASN A 394 -9.93 -4.25 2.06
N ILE A 395 -10.37 -5.46 2.42
CA ILE A 395 -11.73 -5.92 2.05
C ILE A 395 -12.74 -5.32 3.02
N VAL A 396 -13.34 -4.21 2.59
CA VAL A 396 -14.44 -3.56 3.30
C VAL A 396 -15.69 -4.45 3.25
N GLU A 397 -16.20 -4.86 4.42
CA GLU A 397 -17.46 -5.63 4.51
C GLU A 397 -18.73 -4.76 4.38
N LYS A 398 -18.58 -3.43 4.28
CA LYS A 398 -19.67 -2.45 4.17
C LYS A 398 -20.17 -2.16 2.75
N SER A 399 -20.14 -3.13 1.83
CA SER A 399 -20.69 -2.96 0.45
C SER A 399 -22.22 -2.91 0.40
N MET A 400 -22.89 -2.33 1.41
CA MET A 400 -24.36 -2.30 1.53
C MET A 400 -24.95 -1.00 2.13
N LYS A 401 -24.14 0.05 2.37
CA LYS A 401 -24.65 1.40 2.66
C LYS A 401 -23.76 2.50 2.07
N GLY A 402 -24.00 2.81 0.81
CA GLY A 402 -23.62 4.05 0.13
C GLY A 402 -22.13 4.31 -0.03
N HIS A 403 -21.57 3.98 -1.21
CA HIS A 403 -20.50 4.70 -1.93
C HIS A 403 -20.28 4.02 -3.29
N VAL A 404 -21.31 4.07 -4.14
CA VAL A 404 -21.26 3.62 -5.54
C VAL A 404 -22.12 4.58 -6.36
N ALA A 405 -21.48 5.46 -7.14
CA ALA A 405 -22.13 6.41 -8.05
C ALA A 405 -21.14 6.96 -9.10
N GLN A 406 -20.25 6.10 -9.64
CA GLN A 406 -19.08 6.59 -10.39
C GLN A 406 -18.50 5.64 -11.46
N ASP A 407 -19.36 5.04 -12.28
CA ASP A 407 -18.98 4.58 -13.64
C ASP A 407 -20.05 4.88 -14.72
N GLU A 408 -21.06 5.72 -14.41
CA GLU A 408 -21.98 6.26 -15.41
C GLU A 408 -21.33 7.41 -16.21
N ASN A 409 -20.64 7.06 -17.30
CA ASN A 409 -20.96 7.56 -18.66
C ASN A 409 -19.87 7.23 -19.69
N LYS A 410 -19.87 5.99 -20.19
CA LYS A 410 -19.43 5.66 -21.57
C LYS A 410 -20.41 4.78 -22.34
N GLY A 411 -21.70 4.89 -22.01
CA GLY A 411 -22.81 4.38 -22.80
C GLY A 411 -23.23 5.40 -23.88
N GLY A 412 -22.37 5.64 -24.87
CA GLY A 412 -22.71 6.54 -25.98
C GLY A 412 -23.71 5.89 -26.93
N THR A 413 -25.01 6.08 -26.68
CA THR A 413 -26.08 5.56 -27.53
C THR A 413 -25.95 6.11 -28.94
N LYS A 414 -25.84 5.22 -29.93
CA LYS A 414 -26.10 5.55 -31.33
C LYS A 414 -27.54 5.16 -31.66
N GLU A 415 -28.36 6.15 -31.92
CA GLU A 415 -29.37 6.17 -32.99
C GLU A 415 -29.66 7.63 -33.35
#